data_AF-A0A0G8F0F9-F1
#
_entry.id   AF-A0A0G8F0F9-F1
#
_cell.length_a   1.000
_cell.length_b   1.000
_cell.length_c   1.000
_cell.angle_alpha   90.00
_cell.angle_beta   90.00
_cell.angle_gamma   90.00
#
_symmetry.space_group_name_H-M   'P 1'
#
loop_
_entity.id
_entity.type
_entity.pdbx_description
1 polymer ?
#
loop_
_entity_poly.entity_id
_entity_poly.type
_entity_poly.pdbx_seq_one_letter_code
_entity_poly.pdbx_strand_id
1 'polypeptide(L)'
;MRIKKQLSLLAVIFVFSIVFSIVFVNPAYAAPNGFINFENGKEFTSNSSVQLFALVTLLSLSSSIVLLFTHFTYFMIVLGITRQGLGVMNLPPNQVLVGLALFLSLFTMQPVLGQLKSDVWDPMTKEKITVSQAAEKSCRKI
;
A
#
# COMPACT_ATOMS: atom_id res chain seq x y z
N MET A 1 17.17 -16.79 -18.69
CA MET A 1 16.47 -16.49 -17.41
C MET A 1 15.72 -15.13 -17.40
N ARG A 2 16.17 -14.09 -18.12
CA ARG A 2 15.52 -12.77 -18.17
C ARG A 2 14.13 -12.74 -18.85
N ILE A 3 13.94 -13.52 -19.92
CA ILE A 3 12.67 -13.58 -20.68
C ILE A 3 11.52 -14.21 -19.89
N LYS A 4 11.77 -15.29 -19.12
CA LYS A 4 10.72 -15.89 -18.26
C LYS A 4 10.25 -14.93 -17.16
N LYS A 5 11.17 -14.12 -16.61
CA LYS A 5 10.84 -13.10 -15.59
C LYS A 5 10.05 -11.92 -16.18
N GLN A 6 10.41 -11.45 -17.38
CA GLN A 6 9.65 -10.42 -18.10
C GLN A 6 8.25 -10.92 -18.52
N LEU A 7 8.14 -12.19 -18.94
CA LEU A 7 6.85 -12.81 -19.28
C LEU A 7 5.94 -12.97 -18.05
N SER A 8 6.50 -13.34 -16.89
CA SER A 8 5.78 -13.39 -15.63
C SER A 8 5.35 -12.00 -15.14
N LEU A 9 6.18 -10.97 -15.35
CA LEU A 9 5.88 -9.60 -14.92
C LEU A 9 4.81 -8.96 -15.81
N LEU A 10 4.85 -9.22 -17.13
CA LEU A 10 3.81 -8.81 -18.08
C LEU A 10 2.48 -9.55 -17.82
N ALA A 11 2.53 -10.84 -17.46
CA ALA A 11 1.34 -11.59 -17.05
C ALA A 11 0.71 -11.01 -15.77
N VAL A 12 1.50 -10.61 -14.78
CA VAL A 12 0.99 -9.95 -13.57
C VAL A 12 0.37 -8.59 -13.87
N ILE A 13 0.98 -7.78 -14.75
CA ILE A 13 0.40 -6.48 -15.18
C ILE A 13 -0.91 -6.70 -15.95
N PHE A 14 -0.96 -7.70 -16.82
CA PHE A 14 -2.15 -8.02 -17.60
C PHE A 14 -3.29 -8.53 -16.71
N VAL A 15 -2.98 -9.40 -15.74
CA VAL A 15 -3.94 -9.88 -14.73
C VAL A 15 -4.42 -8.72 -13.86
N PHE A 16 -3.53 -7.83 -13.42
CA PHE A 16 -3.89 -6.64 -12.65
C PHE A 16 -4.79 -5.69 -13.43
N SER A 17 -4.52 -5.48 -14.73
CA SER A 17 -5.36 -4.68 -15.61
C SER A 17 -6.74 -5.31 -15.84
N ILE A 18 -6.82 -6.64 -15.95
CA ILE A 18 -8.10 -7.36 -16.07
C ILE A 18 -8.92 -7.25 -14.78
N VAL A 19 -8.28 -7.43 -13.62
CA VAL A 19 -8.94 -7.29 -12.32
C VAL A 19 -9.44 -5.87 -12.12
N PHE A 20 -8.65 -4.87 -12.51
CA PHE A 20 -9.05 -3.46 -12.47
C PHE A 20 -10.28 -3.21 -13.37
N SER A 21 -10.31 -3.79 -14.56
CA SER A 21 -11.47 -3.65 -15.46
C SER A 21 -12.72 -4.34 -14.92
N ILE A 22 -12.60 -5.50 -14.26
CA ILE A 22 -13.74 -6.23 -13.66
C ILE A 22 -14.36 -5.43 -12.50
N VAL A 23 -13.54 -4.79 -11.66
CA VAL A 23 -14.02 -3.98 -10.54
C VAL A 23 -14.77 -2.73 -11.03
N PHE A 24 -14.39 -2.16 -12.18
CA PHE A 24 -15.00 -0.93 -12.70
C PHE A 24 -16.15 -1.15 -13.71
N VAL A 25 -16.33 -2.36 -14.26
CA VAL A 25 -17.38 -2.66 -15.28
C VAL A 25 -18.68 -3.23 -14.68
N ASN A 26 -18.68 -3.70 -13.44
CA ASN A 26 -19.87 -4.30 -12.85
C ASN A 26 -20.97 -3.24 -12.55
N PRO A 27 -22.18 -3.35 -13.12
CA PRO A 27 -23.25 -2.35 -12.95
C PRO A 27 -23.82 -2.32 -11.52
N ALA A 28 -23.50 -3.30 -10.67
CA ALA A 28 -23.79 -3.25 -9.23
C ALA A 28 -23.13 -2.04 -8.54
N TYR A 29 -22.02 -1.55 -9.09
CA TYR A 29 -21.29 -0.37 -8.64
C TYR A 29 -21.87 0.96 -9.17
N ALA A 30 -22.80 0.90 -10.12
CA ALA A 30 -23.51 2.04 -10.70
C ALA A 30 -24.92 2.26 -10.09
N ALA A 31 -25.38 1.36 -9.22
CA ALA A 31 -26.58 1.57 -8.43
C ALA A 31 -26.32 2.63 -7.33
N PRO A 32 -27.27 3.52 -7.00
CA PRO A 32 -27.09 4.61 -6.01
C PRO A 32 -26.66 4.18 -4.60
N ASN A 33 -26.67 2.87 -4.34
CA ASN A 33 -26.45 2.17 -3.08
C ASN A 33 -25.43 1.01 -3.20
N GLY A 34 -24.73 0.88 -4.34
CA GLY A 34 -23.84 -0.25 -4.68
C GLY A 34 -22.48 -0.33 -3.98
N PHE A 35 -22.08 0.71 -3.24
CA PHE A 35 -20.78 0.75 -2.57
C PHE A 35 -20.83 1.08 -1.07
N ILE A 36 -22.00 1.38 -0.51
CA ILE A 36 -22.10 1.81 0.89
C ILE A 36 -23.44 1.34 1.50
N ASN A 37 -23.48 0.11 2.02
CA ASN A 37 -24.46 -0.31 3.02
C ASN A 37 -23.69 -0.93 4.18
N PHE A 38 -23.11 -0.09 5.03
CA PHE A 38 -22.68 -0.51 6.36
C PHE A 38 -23.93 -0.60 7.23
N GLU A 39 -24.70 -1.67 7.05
CA GLU A 39 -25.84 -1.97 7.90
C GLU A 39 -25.28 -2.39 9.27
N ASN A 40 -25.07 -1.38 10.14
CA ASN A 40 -25.57 -1.32 11.50
C ASN A 40 -25.21 0.04 12.14
N GLY A 41 -26.23 0.90 12.25
CA GLY A 41 -26.39 1.76 13.42
C GLY A 41 -25.88 3.20 13.34
N LYS A 42 -26.34 3.99 12.37
CA LYS A 42 -26.95 5.33 12.54
C LYS A 42 -27.15 5.98 11.18
N GLU A 43 -28.32 6.56 10.98
CA GLU A 43 -28.76 7.19 9.74
C GLU A 43 -27.74 8.22 9.22
N PHE A 44 -27.21 7.98 8.02
CA PHE A 44 -26.46 8.98 7.24
C PHE A 44 -27.20 9.23 5.93
N THR A 45 -28.44 9.69 6.04
CA THR A 45 -29.20 10.21 4.90
C THR A 45 -28.57 11.53 4.46
N SER A 46 -28.06 11.59 3.21
CA SER A 46 -27.82 12.77 2.34
C SER A 46 -26.41 12.97 1.74
N ASN A 47 -25.39 12.17 2.07
CA ASN A 47 -24.01 12.46 1.60
C ASN A 47 -23.20 11.25 1.12
N SER A 48 -23.83 10.29 0.43
CA SER A 48 -23.12 9.11 -0.14
C SER A 48 -21.92 9.51 -1.00
N SER A 49 -21.99 10.63 -1.72
CA SER A 49 -20.88 11.18 -2.51
C SER A 49 -19.72 11.68 -1.66
N VAL A 50 -19.99 12.33 -0.51
CA VAL A 50 -18.94 12.82 0.41
C VAL A 50 -18.28 11.64 1.12
N GLN A 51 -19.05 10.60 1.49
CA GLN A 51 -18.52 9.38 2.10
C GLN A 51 -17.65 8.58 1.12
N LEU A 52 -18.08 8.46 -0.15
CA LEU A 52 -17.28 7.83 -1.21
C LEU A 52 -15.97 8.61 -1.43
N PHE A 53 -16.05 9.94 -1.50
CA PHE A 53 -14.87 10.79 -1.64
C PHE A 53 -13.90 10.63 -0.46
N ALA A 54 -14.42 10.60 0.77
CA ALA A 54 -13.63 10.38 1.97
C ALA A 54 -12.96 9.00 1.98
N LEU A 55 -13.66 7.94 1.56
CA LEU A 55 -13.13 6.58 1.50
C LEU A 55 -12.00 6.44 0.47
N VAL A 56 -12.19 6.98 -0.73
CA VAL A 56 -11.16 6.99 -1.79
C VAL A 56 -9.95 7.81 -1.35
N THR A 57 -10.17 8.92 -0.65
CA THR A 57 -9.09 9.74 -0.09
C THR A 57 -8.29 8.96 0.96
N LEU A 58 -8.97 8.29 1.90
CA LEU A 58 -8.33 7.44 2.91
C LEU A 58 -7.54 6.28 2.30
N LEU A 59 -8.06 5.64 1.25
CA LEU A 59 -7.39 4.53 0.58
C LEU A 59 -6.12 5.00 -0.17
N SER A 60 -6.21 6.14 -0.84
CA SER A 60 -5.07 6.75 -1.55
C SER A 60 -4.00 7.26 -0.56
N LEU A 61 -4.45 7.88 0.53
CA LEU A 61 -3.58 8.36 1.60
C LEU A 61 -2.89 7.18 2.31
N SER A 62 -3.59 6.07 2.55
CA SER A 62 -3.04 4.86 3.17
C SER A 62 -1.82 4.33 2.42
N SER A 63 -1.88 4.26 1.08
CA SER A 63 -0.74 3.81 0.28
C SER A 63 0.45 4.78 0.34
N SER A 64 0.19 6.10 0.40
CA SER A 64 1.25 7.10 0.49
C SER A 64 1.92 7.11 1.87
N ILE A 65 1.12 6.97 2.93
CA ILE A 65 1.61 7.01 4.31
C ILE A 65 2.53 5.84 4.60
N VAL A 66 2.24 4.64 4.07
CA VAL A 66 3.15 3.49 4.19
C VAL A 66 4.50 3.77 3.52
N LEU A 67 4.54 4.49 2.40
CA LEU A 67 5.81 4.87 1.77
C LEU A 67 6.57 5.92 2.59
N LEU A 68 5.87 6.84 3.27
CA LEU A 68 6.49 7.88 4.10
C LEU A 68 6.99 7.35 5.45
N PHE A 69 6.28 6.39 6.05
CA PHE A 69 6.68 5.74 7.30
C PHE A 69 7.74 4.65 7.10
N THR A 70 8.05 4.27 5.86
CA THR A 70 9.10 3.29 5.57
C THR A 70 10.39 3.96 5.12
N HIS A 71 11.50 3.24 5.15
CA HIS A 71 12.83 3.73 4.76
C HIS A 71 12.98 4.02 3.25
N PHE A 72 11.88 3.98 2.48
CA PHE A 72 11.87 4.23 1.04
C PHE A 72 12.49 5.60 0.70
N THR A 73 12.09 6.67 1.39
CA THR A 73 12.60 8.02 1.17
C THR A 73 14.10 8.13 1.46
N TYR A 74 14.59 7.47 2.52
CA TYR A 74 16.01 7.46 2.86
C TYR A 74 16.84 6.76 1.78
N PHE A 75 16.42 5.58 1.34
CA PHE A 75 17.11 4.87 0.26
C PHE A 75 17.11 5.67 -1.05
N MET A 76 16.01 6.35 -1.38
CA MET A 76 15.93 7.23 -2.56
C MET A 76 16.95 8.37 -2.50
N ILE A 77 17.08 9.04 -1.35
CA ILE A 77 18.04 10.13 -1.15
C ILE A 77 19.48 9.63 -1.25
N VAL A 78 19.83 8.54 -0.55
CA VAL A 78 21.20 8.00 -0.56
C VAL A 78 21.61 7.53 -1.97
N LEU A 79 20.73 6.81 -2.67
CA LEU A 79 20.96 6.41 -4.06
C LEU A 79 21.02 7.61 -5.01
N GLY A 80 20.23 8.65 -4.75
CA GLY A 80 20.21 9.91 -5.50
C GLY A 80 21.50 10.73 -5.34
N ILE A 81 22.07 10.77 -4.13
CA ILE A 81 23.38 11.39 -3.86
C ILE A 81 24.49 10.56 -4.52
N THR A 82 24.42 9.23 -4.40
CA THR A 82 25.38 8.32 -5.06
C THR A 82 25.40 8.56 -6.58
N ARG A 83 24.22 8.77 -7.20
CA ARG A 83 24.13 9.11 -8.63
C ARG A 83 24.89 10.40 -8.97
N GLN A 84 24.75 11.44 -8.16
CA GLN A 84 25.45 12.72 -8.38
C GLN A 84 26.96 12.57 -8.19
N GLY A 85 27.39 11.73 -7.25
CA GLY A 85 28.80 11.43 -7.00
C GLY A 85 29.50 10.64 -8.11
N LEU A 86 28.76 9.90 -8.94
CA LEU A 86 29.34 9.13 -10.05
C LEU A 86 29.74 9.98 -11.27
N GLY A 87 29.39 11.28 -11.31
CA GLY A 87 29.79 12.20 -12.39
C GLY A 87 29.23 11.89 -13.78
N VAL A 88 28.40 10.86 -13.92
CA VAL A 88 27.79 10.44 -15.18
C VAL A 88 26.39 11.04 -15.34
N MET A 89 26.14 11.72 -16.46
CA MET A 89 24.82 12.26 -16.77
C MET A 89 23.93 11.13 -17.29
N ASN A 90 22.81 10.87 -16.63
CA ASN A 90 21.71 9.96 -17.03
C ASN A 90 21.88 8.46 -16.74
N LEU A 91 22.99 8.02 -16.15
CA LEU A 91 23.12 6.67 -15.59
C LEU A 91 23.12 6.78 -14.05
N PRO A 92 22.33 6.01 -13.29
CA PRO A 92 21.19 5.15 -13.65
C PRO A 92 19.85 5.93 -13.79
N PRO A 93 18.89 5.46 -14.62
CA PRO A 93 17.58 6.11 -14.80
C PRO A 93 16.79 6.25 -13.49
N ASN A 94 15.98 7.31 -13.35
CA ASN A 94 15.17 7.54 -12.14
C ASN A 94 14.25 6.37 -11.80
N GLN A 95 13.69 5.71 -12.82
CA GLN A 95 12.85 4.52 -12.65
C GLN A 95 13.60 3.35 -12.02
N VAL A 96 14.88 3.17 -12.35
CA VAL A 96 15.72 2.11 -11.78
C VAL A 96 16.07 2.43 -10.33
N LEU A 97 16.36 3.69 -10.02
CA LEU A 97 16.59 4.16 -8.65
C LEU A 97 15.38 3.92 -7.76
N VAL A 98 14.18 4.28 -8.24
CA VAL A 98 12.93 4.05 -7.51
C VAL A 98 12.66 2.56 -7.31
N GLY A 99 12.89 1.73 -8.34
CA GLY A 99 12.73 0.27 -8.23
C GLY A 99 13.70 -0.36 -7.23
N LEU A 100 14.97 0.08 -7.21
CA LEU A 100 15.97 -0.35 -6.22
C LEU A 100 15.58 0.08 -4.82
N ALA A 101 15.17 1.34 -4.63
CA ALA A 101 14.76 1.87 -3.33
C ALA A 101 13.55 1.11 -2.77
N LEU A 102 12.57 0.78 -3.60
CA LEU A 102 11.39 0.01 -3.18
C LEU A 102 11.77 -1.42 -2.79
N PHE A 103 12.63 -2.08 -3.58
CA PHE A 103 13.10 -3.43 -3.27
C PHE A 103 13.91 -3.48 -1.96
N LEU A 104 14.84 -2.54 -1.77
CA LEU A 104 15.63 -2.40 -0.54
C LEU A 104 14.75 -2.08 0.68
N SER A 105 13.74 -1.24 0.50
CA SER A 105 12.75 -0.92 1.54
C SER A 105 12.00 -2.16 1.99
N LEU A 106 11.44 -2.93 1.05
CA LEU A 106 10.71 -4.17 1.38
C LEU A 106 11.61 -5.21 2.06
N PHE A 107 12.86 -5.36 1.61
CA PHE A 107 13.83 -6.25 2.25
C PHE A 107 14.12 -5.84 3.71
N THR A 108 14.30 -4.54 3.95
CA THR A 108 14.60 -4.00 5.29
C THR A 108 13.37 -4.07 6.21
N MET A 109 12.16 -3.96 5.66
CA MET A 109 10.89 -4.01 6.42
C MET A 109 10.38 -5.42 6.73
N GLN A 110 10.94 -6.46 6.11
CA GLN A 110 10.57 -7.86 6.37
C GLN A 110 10.50 -8.25 7.87
N PRO A 111 11.48 -7.91 8.74
CA PRO A 111 11.39 -8.22 10.18
C PRO A 111 10.30 -7.44 10.92
N VAL A 112 10.01 -6.20 10.53
CA VAL A 112 8.97 -5.37 11.16
C VAL A 112 7.59 -5.99 10.95
N LEU A 113 7.33 -6.50 9.74
CA LEU A 113 6.08 -7.22 9.44
C LEU A 113 5.94 -8.51 10.26
N GLY A 114 7.04 -9.24 10.49
CA GLY A 114 7.03 -10.45 11.33
C GLY A 114 6.73 -10.17 12.81
N GLN A 115 7.29 -9.08 13.34
CA GLN A 115 7.02 -8.63 14.70
C GLN A 115 5.59 -8.12 14.86
N LEU A 116 5.10 -7.33 13.90
CA LEU A 116 3.72 -6.86 13.90
C LEU A 116 2.72 -8.02 13.92
N LYS A 117 2.98 -9.07 13.14
CA LYS A 117 2.13 -10.26 13.10
C LYS A 117 2.10 -10.99 14.45
N SER A 118 3.23 -11.15 15.11
CA SER A 118 3.31 -11.87 16.39
C SER A 118 2.79 -11.06 17.58
N ASP A 119 3.02 -9.75 17.60
CA ASP A 119 2.70 -8.89 18.75
C ASP A 119 1.30 -8.28 18.70
N VAL A 120 0.71 -8.16 17.51
CA VAL A 120 -0.56 -7.46 17.30
C VAL A 120 -1.58 -8.39 16.66
N TRP A 121 -1.26 -9.00 15.51
CA TRP A 121 -2.21 -9.81 14.77
C TRP A 121 -2.63 -11.08 15.53
N ASP A 122 -1.66 -11.92 15.92
CA ASP A 122 -1.93 -13.16 16.66
C ASP A 122 -2.69 -12.97 17.99
N PRO A 123 -2.40 -11.95 18.84
CA PRO A 123 -3.16 -11.69 20.05
C PRO A 123 -4.52 -11.04 19.80
N MET A 124 -4.72 -10.28 18.71
CA MET A 124 -6.05 -9.79 18.32
C MET A 124 -6.98 -10.94 17.94
N THR A 125 -6.50 -11.91 17.15
CA THR A 125 -7.30 -13.09 16.78
C THR A 125 -7.62 -14.00 17.97
N LYS A 126 -6.79 -13.96 19.02
CA LYS A 126 -7.01 -14.72 20.26
C LYS A 126 -7.79 -13.93 21.32
N GLU A 127 -8.37 -12.77 20.96
CA GLU A 127 -9.10 -11.83 21.85
C GLU A 127 -8.31 -11.39 23.10
N LYS A 128 -6.98 -11.45 23.06
CA LYS A 128 -6.12 -11.15 24.22
C LYS A 128 -5.84 -9.66 24.40
N ILE A 129 -6.10 -8.84 23.38
CA ILE A 129 -5.88 -7.38 23.42
C ILE A 129 -7.03 -6.63 22.76
N THR A 130 -7.43 -5.51 23.35
CA THR A 130 -8.41 -4.57 22.76
C THR A 130 -7.76 -3.81 21.60
N VAL A 131 -8.56 -3.42 20.59
CA VAL A 131 -8.12 -2.63 19.43
C VAL A 131 -7.34 -1.36 19.84
N SER A 132 -7.71 -0.73 20.96
CA SER A 132 -6.98 0.43 21.52
C SER A 132 -5.54 0.08 21.94
N GLN A 133 -5.34 -1.04 22.63
CA GLN A 133 -4.01 -1.50 23.04
C GLN A 133 -3.18 -2.03 21.86
N ALA A 134 -3.83 -2.61 20.86
CA ALA A 134 -3.22 -3.02 19.60
C ALA A 134 -2.68 -1.82 18.81
N ALA A 135 -3.44 -0.72 18.75
CA ALA A 135 -3.02 0.52 18.10
C ALA A 135 -1.80 1.14 18.80
N GLU A 136 -1.79 1.18 20.14
CA GLU A 136 -0.66 1.70 20.92
C GLU A 136 0.61 0.86 20.72
N LYS A 137 0.50 -0.47 20.78
CA LYS A 137 1.64 -1.38 20.55
C LYS A 137 2.19 -1.30 19.13
N SER A 138 1.32 -1.12 18.14
CA SER A 138 1.73 -0.97 16.73
C SER A 138 2.48 0.34 16.51
N CYS A 139 1.96 1.45 17.06
CA CYS A 139 2.56 2.78 16.92
C CYS A 139 3.94 2.86 17.61
N ARG A 140 4.19 2.07 18.65
CA ARG A 140 5.49 2.02 19.33
C ARG A 140 6.59 1.32 18.52
N LYS A 141 6.23 0.51 17.51
CA LYS A 141 7.15 -0.39 16.79
C LYS A 141 7.48 0.04 15.37
N ILE A 142 6.69 0.95 14.81
CA ILE A 142 6.90 1.59 13.50
C ILE A 142 7.73 2.86 13.73
#